data_AF-A0A147B8B2-F1
#
_entry.id   AF-A0A147B8B2-F1
#
_cell.length_a   1.000
_cell.length_b   1.000
_cell.length_c   1.000
_cell.angle_alpha   90.00
_cell.angle_beta   90.00
_cell.angle_gamma   90.00
#
_symmetry.space_group_name_H-M   'P 1'
#
loop_
_entity.id
_entity.type
_entity.pdbx_description
1 polymer ?
#
loop_
_entity_poly.entity_id
_entity_poly.type
_entity_poly.pdbx_seq_one_letter_code
_entity_poly.pdbx_strand_id
1 'polypeptide(L)'
;VKSHCNLEERVKELEAELAQIKQREECTPRERILHMSSEVVDTNPYSRLMALKRMGIVDNYEKIRDFTVAVVGVGGVGSVTAEMLTRCGIGKLILFDYDKVELANMNRLFFQPHQAGMSKVEAAANTLRFINPDVTFDTHNYNITTVENFQHFMDTIRTGSLHGGPVDLVLSCVDNFEARMAINTACNEINQ
;
A
#
# COMPACT_ATOMS: atom_id res chain seq x y z
N VAL A 1 39.77 -28.60 10.43
CA VAL A 1 39.16 -29.47 9.38
C VAL A 1 37.76 -29.95 9.78
N LYS A 2 37.57 -30.69 10.89
CA LYS A 2 36.22 -31.16 11.32
C LYS A 2 35.17 -30.07 11.57
N SER A 3 35.56 -28.89 12.06
CA SER A 3 34.64 -27.77 12.31
C SER A 3 34.11 -27.11 11.03
N HIS A 4 34.88 -27.12 9.94
CA HIS A 4 34.51 -26.50 8.66
C HIS A 4 33.46 -27.35 7.92
N CYS A 5 33.63 -28.67 7.95
CA CYS A 5 32.69 -29.64 7.39
C CYS A 5 31.29 -29.57 8.05
N ASN A 6 31.23 -29.31 9.36
CA ASN A 6 29.97 -29.20 10.11
C ASN A 6 29.23 -27.88 9.78
N LEU A 7 29.97 -26.80 9.53
CA LEU A 7 29.41 -25.52 9.09
C LEU A 7 28.79 -25.62 7.68
N GLU A 8 29.47 -26.30 6.76
CA GLU A 8 28.98 -26.49 5.39
C GLU A 8 27.70 -27.36 5.33
N GLU A 9 27.62 -28.41 6.13
CA GLU A 9 26.38 -29.21 6.28
C GLU A 9 25.24 -28.37 6.86
N ARG A 10 25.51 -27.57 7.90
CA ARG A 10 24.50 -26.71 8.52
C ARG A 10 23.97 -25.64 7.56
N VAL A 11 24.85 -25.03 6.76
CA VAL A 11 24.44 -24.04 5.75
C VAL A 11 23.51 -24.69 4.72
N LYS A 12 23.85 -25.90 4.26
CA LYS A 12 23.05 -26.63 3.28
C LYS A 12 21.68 -27.06 3.82
N GLU A 13 21.62 -27.45 5.10
CA GLU A 13 20.36 -27.72 5.80
C GLU A 13 19.48 -26.48 5.88
N LEU A 14 20.06 -25.35 6.30
CA LEU A 14 19.35 -24.07 6.42
C LEU A 14 18.88 -23.55 5.06
N GLU A 15 19.67 -23.70 3.99
CA GLU A 15 19.28 -23.35 2.62
C GLU A 15 18.08 -24.19 2.14
N ALA A 16 18.06 -25.49 2.46
CA ALA A 16 16.96 -26.38 2.12
C ALA A 16 15.68 -26.04 2.90
N GLU A 17 15.80 -25.72 4.20
CA GLU A 17 14.68 -25.23 5.01
C GLU A 17 14.14 -23.90 4.47
N LEU A 18 15.03 -22.96 4.11
CA LEU A 18 14.67 -21.69 3.49
C LEU A 18 13.91 -21.89 2.17
N ALA A 19 14.35 -22.84 1.35
CA ALA A 19 13.68 -23.17 0.09
C ALA A 19 12.28 -23.76 0.33
N GLN A 20 12.13 -24.66 1.32
CA GLN A 20 10.82 -25.24 1.67
C GLN A 20 9.85 -24.21 2.25
N ILE A 21 10.34 -23.29 3.09
CA ILE A 21 9.52 -22.20 3.65
C ILE A 21 9.04 -21.28 2.53
N LYS A 22 9.95 -20.87 1.63
CA LYS A 22 9.59 -20.08 0.44
C LYS A 22 8.52 -20.77 -0.42
N GLN A 23 8.65 -22.07 -0.65
CA GLN A 23 7.64 -22.86 -1.39
C GLN A 23 6.29 -22.96 -0.68
N ARG A 24 6.26 -23.06 0.66
CA ARG A 24 5.01 -23.13 1.43
C ARG A 24 4.29 -21.80 1.52
N GLU A 25 5.02 -20.69 1.42
CA GLU A 25 4.49 -19.33 1.47
C GLU A 25 4.08 -18.78 0.09
N GLU A 26 4.35 -19.51 -1.00
CA GLU A 26 3.97 -19.13 -2.37
C GLU A 26 2.45 -19.22 -2.59
N CYS A 27 1.72 -18.26 -2.03
CA CYS A 27 0.45 -17.85 -2.60
C CYS A 27 0.78 -16.94 -3.79
N THR A 28 0.77 -17.49 -5.00
CA THR A 28 1.15 -16.74 -6.20
C THR A 28 0.12 -15.61 -6.42
N PRO A 29 0.55 -14.34 -6.48
CA PRO A 29 -0.36 -13.24 -6.82
C PRO A 29 -0.99 -13.53 -8.18
N ARG A 30 -2.27 -13.18 -8.34
CA ARG A 30 -2.91 -13.24 -9.67
C ARG A 30 -2.16 -12.36 -10.67
N GLU A 31 -2.27 -12.67 -11.95
CA GLU A 31 -1.74 -11.80 -13.00
C GLU A 31 -2.42 -10.41 -13.00
N ARG A 32 -1.70 -9.42 -13.52
CA ARG A 32 -2.21 -8.07 -13.66
C ARG A 32 -3.29 -8.00 -14.74
N ILE A 33 -4.43 -7.41 -14.41
CA ILE A 33 -5.52 -7.16 -15.37
C ILE A 33 -5.29 -5.77 -15.96
N LEU A 34 -5.02 -5.68 -17.26
CA LEU A 34 -4.76 -4.40 -17.94
C LEU A 34 -6.02 -3.55 -18.11
N HIS A 35 -7.16 -4.18 -18.40
CA HIS A 35 -8.43 -3.50 -18.62
C HIS A 35 -9.53 -4.09 -17.74
N MET A 36 -10.24 -3.24 -16.98
CA MET A 36 -11.37 -3.70 -16.16
C MET A 36 -12.50 -4.22 -17.06
N SER A 37 -12.89 -5.47 -16.87
CA SER A 37 -13.99 -6.11 -17.60
C SER A 37 -15.25 -6.16 -16.75
N SER A 38 -16.42 -6.00 -17.40
CA SER A 38 -17.73 -6.20 -16.77
C SER A 38 -18.23 -7.66 -16.82
N GLU A 39 -17.42 -8.56 -17.38
CA GLU A 39 -17.74 -9.99 -17.46
C GLU A 39 -17.92 -10.60 -16.07
N VAL A 40 -19.02 -11.33 -15.87
CA VAL A 40 -19.38 -11.92 -14.57
C VAL A 40 -18.89 -13.37 -14.55
N VAL A 41 -17.63 -13.53 -14.13
CA VAL A 41 -16.97 -14.81 -13.90
C VAL A 41 -16.27 -14.80 -12.55
N ASP A 42 -16.04 -15.97 -11.96
CA ASP A 42 -15.46 -16.09 -10.62
C ASP A 42 -13.99 -15.62 -10.56
N THR A 43 -13.30 -15.61 -11.70
CA THR A 43 -11.91 -15.15 -11.83
C THR A 43 -11.77 -13.63 -11.99
N ASN A 44 -12.86 -12.89 -12.20
CA ASN A 44 -12.82 -11.44 -12.38
C ASN A 44 -13.11 -10.71 -11.06
N PRO A 45 -12.10 -10.14 -10.37
CA PRO A 45 -12.28 -9.44 -9.10
C PRO A 45 -13.06 -8.13 -9.23
N TYR A 46 -13.16 -7.56 -10.44
CA TYR A 46 -13.86 -6.29 -10.69
C TYR A 46 -15.31 -6.45 -11.12
N SER A 47 -15.77 -7.67 -11.39
CA SER A 47 -17.12 -7.96 -11.92
C SER A 47 -18.24 -7.29 -11.09
N ARG A 48 -18.14 -7.31 -9.75
CA ARG A 48 -19.14 -6.74 -8.84
C ARG A 48 -19.05 -5.22 -8.76
N LEU A 49 -17.87 -4.66 -8.98
CA LEU A 49 -17.65 -3.21 -9.02
C LEU A 49 -18.13 -2.62 -10.35
N MET A 50 -17.81 -3.27 -11.46
CA MET A 50 -18.29 -2.89 -12.80
C MET A 50 -19.81 -3.02 -12.96
N ALA A 51 -20.48 -3.79 -12.09
CA ALA A 51 -21.94 -3.82 -12.04
C ALA A 51 -22.54 -2.44 -11.68
N LEU A 52 -21.84 -1.58 -10.94
CA LEU A 52 -22.28 -0.22 -10.60
C LEU A 52 -22.53 0.64 -11.85
N LYS A 53 -21.75 0.41 -12.92
CA LYS A 53 -21.95 1.03 -14.23
C LYS A 53 -23.23 0.56 -14.91
N ARG A 54 -23.52 -0.74 -14.85
CA ARG A 54 -24.77 -1.32 -15.40
C ARG A 54 -26.00 -0.86 -14.62
N MET A 55 -25.85 -0.63 -13.33
CA MET A 55 -26.92 -0.15 -12.45
C MET A 55 -27.15 1.37 -12.57
N GLY A 56 -26.34 2.09 -13.35
CA GLY A 56 -26.46 3.55 -13.50
C GLY A 56 -26.07 4.34 -12.25
N ILE A 57 -25.24 3.77 -11.37
CA ILE A 57 -24.76 4.44 -10.14
C ILE A 57 -23.45 5.18 -10.40
N VAL A 58 -22.56 4.59 -11.21
CA VAL A 58 -21.26 5.18 -11.59
C VAL A 58 -21.03 4.94 -13.08
N ASP A 59 -21.15 6.00 -13.89
CA ASP A 59 -21.13 5.88 -15.35
C ASP A 59 -19.80 5.34 -15.92
N ASN A 60 -18.69 5.59 -15.23
CA ASN A 60 -17.33 5.29 -15.68
C ASN A 60 -16.47 4.72 -14.54
N TYR A 61 -16.93 3.65 -13.91
CA TYR A 61 -16.23 3.02 -12.79
C TYR A 61 -14.74 2.77 -13.07
N GLU A 62 -14.40 2.35 -14.29
CA GLU A 62 -13.02 2.06 -14.71
C GLU A 62 -12.06 3.25 -14.57
N LYS A 63 -12.57 4.50 -14.58
CA LYS A 63 -11.78 5.73 -14.42
C LYS A 63 -11.06 5.78 -13.07
N ILE A 64 -11.48 4.98 -12.09
CA ILE A 64 -10.77 4.87 -10.81
C ILE A 64 -9.29 4.51 -10.96
N ARG A 65 -8.92 3.81 -12.06
CA ARG A 65 -7.53 3.45 -12.36
C ARG A 65 -6.64 4.60 -12.80
N ASP A 66 -7.23 5.75 -13.14
CA ASP A 66 -6.47 6.92 -13.58
C ASP A 66 -6.03 7.78 -12.39
N PHE A 67 -6.64 7.56 -11.22
CA PHE A 67 -6.40 8.39 -10.04
C PHE A 67 -5.25 7.89 -9.16
N THR A 68 -4.55 8.85 -8.57
CA THR A 68 -3.52 8.68 -7.55
C THR A 68 -3.96 9.33 -6.24
N VAL A 69 -3.95 8.56 -5.16
CA VAL A 69 -4.29 9.05 -3.82
C VAL A 69 -3.09 8.95 -2.89
N ALA A 70 -2.78 10.04 -2.19
CA ALA A 70 -1.80 10.03 -1.10
C ALA A 70 -2.52 9.77 0.23
N VAL A 71 -2.03 8.83 1.03
CA VAL A 71 -2.55 8.53 2.38
C VAL A 71 -1.44 8.82 3.38
N VAL A 72 -1.70 9.77 4.29
CA VAL A 72 -0.75 10.17 5.34
C VAL A 72 -1.21 9.61 6.68
N GLY A 73 -0.38 8.76 7.26
CA GLY A 73 -0.69 7.91 8.41
C GLY A 73 -1.35 6.61 7.96
N VAL A 74 -0.66 5.49 8.12
CA VAL A 74 -1.11 4.12 7.81
C VAL A 74 -1.37 3.37 9.12
N GLY A 75 -2.03 4.06 10.07
CA GLY A 75 -2.53 3.49 11.32
C GLY A 75 -3.91 2.85 11.15
N GLY A 76 -4.75 2.88 12.19
CA GLY A 76 -6.05 2.17 12.17
C GLY A 76 -7.02 2.65 11.08
N VAL A 77 -7.06 3.95 10.78
CA VAL A 77 -7.93 4.50 9.73
C VAL A 77 -7.26 4.39 8.36
N GLY A 78 -5.99 4.80 8.27
CA GLY A 78 -5.28 4.87 7.00
C GLY A 78 -5.01 3.50 6.36
N SER A 79 -4.75 2.47 7.16
CA SER A 79 -4.53 1.11 6.65
C SER A 79 -5.79 0.55 5.98
N VAL A 80 -6.96 0.69 6.63
CA VAL A 80 -8.26 0.27 6.08
C VAL A 80 -8.66 1.13 4.88
N THR A 81 -8.37 2.44 4.93
CA THR A 81 -8.60 3.36 3.80
C THR A 81 -7.81 2.91 2.58
N ALA A 82 -6.51 2.63 2.74
CA ALA A 82 -5.65 2.12 1.68
C ALA A 82 -6.14 0.75 1.16
N GLU A 83 -6.61 -0.14 2.05
CA GLU A 83 -7.19 -1.42 1.67
C GLU A 83 -8.45 -1.27 0.82
N MET A 84 -9.39 -0.42 1.24
CA MET A 84 -10.62 -0.18 0.50
C MET A 84 -10.35 0.41 -0.88
N LEU A 85 -9.48 1.42 -0.99
CA LEU A 85 -9.06 1.99 -2.28
C LEU A 85 -8.38 0.94 -3.16
N THR A 86 -7.52 0.11 -2.57
CA THR A 86 -6.84 -1.00 -3.26
C THR A 86 -7.83 -2.00 -3.83
N ARG A 87 -8.84 -2.41 -3.04
CA ARG A 87 -9.89 -3.35 -3.47
C ARG A 87 -10.79 -2.75 -4.55
N CYS A 88 -11.04 -1.45 -4.53
CA CYS A 88 -11.74 -0.73 -5.61
C CYS A 88 -10.92 -0.63 -6.90
N GLY A 89 -9.60 -0.84 -6.84
CA GLY A 89 -8.73 -0.79 -8.02
C GLY A 89 -8.27 0.61 -8.39
N ILE A 90 -8.01 1.45 -7.37
CA ILE A 90 -7.32 2.74 -7.55
C ILE A 90 -6.03 2.58 -8.37
N GLY A 91 -5.68 3.57 -9.19
CA GLY A 91 -4.50 3.51 -10.03
C GLY A 91 -3.18 3.45 -9.24
N LYS A 92 -3.00 4.42 -8.35
CA LYS A 92 -1.81 4.51 -7.50
C LYS A 92 -2.15 4.96 -6.07
N LEU A 93 -1.46 4.35 -5.11
CA LEU A 93 -1.43 4.80 -3.73
C LEU A 93 -0.02 5.24 -3.34
N ILE A 94 0.06 6.41 -2.72
CA ILE A 94 1.29 6.91 -2.09
C ILE A 94 1.08 6.88 -0.58
N LEU A 95 1.89 6.12 0.15
CA LEU A 95 1.71 5.87 1.57
C LEU A 95 2.82 6.57 2.37
N PHE A 96 2.46 7.39 3.35
CA PHE A 96 3.39 8.03 4.28
C PHE A 96 3.10 7.58 5.71
N ASP A 97 4.07 6.98 6.38
CA ASP A 97 4.05 6.68 7.81
C ASP A 97 5.48 6.40 8.25
N TYR A 98 5.87 6.82 9.46
CA TYR A 98 7.21 6.61 9.99
C TYR A 98 7.30 5.54 11.08
N ASP A 99 6.14 5.05 11.53
CA ASP A 99 6.07 4.08 12.60
C ASP A 99 6.29 2.65 12.09
N LYS A 100 6.54 1.77 13.06
CA LYS A 100 6.53 0.32 12.88
C LYS A 100 5.21 -0.28 13.35
N VAL A 101 4.92 -1.46 12.85
CA VAL A 101 3.82 -2.29 13.35
C VAL A 101 4.19 -2.80 14.74
N GLU A 102 3.28 -2.66 15.70
CA GLU A 102 3.43 -3.17 17.06
C GLU A 102 2.28 -4.12 17.41
N LEU A 103 2.52 -5.04 18.34
CA LEU A 103 1.45 -5.91 18.88
C LEU A 103 0.32 -5.11 19.52
N ALA A 104 0.63 -3.93 20.07
CA ALA A 104 -0.38 -3.00 20.60
C ALA A 104 -1.35 -2.49 19.52
N ASN A 105 -1.03 -2.64 18.23
CA ASN A 105 -1.91 -2.25 17.12
C ASN A 105 -2.91 -3.35 16.74
N MET A 106 -2.81 -4.57 17.30
CA MET A 106 -3.63 -5.73 16.91
C MET A 106 -5.10 -5.64 17.34
N ASN A 107 -5.47 -4.63 18.13
CA ASN A 107 -6.86 -4.31 18.41
C ASN A 107 -7.54 -3.54 17.26
N ARG A 108 -6.80 -3.27 16.18
CA ARG A 108 -7.26 -2.59 14.96
C ARG A 108 -7.20 -3.55 13.79
N LEU A 109 -7.91 -3.21 12.71
CA LEU A 109 -7.92 -4.01 11.49
C LEU A 109 -6.59 -3.88 10.71
N PHE A 110 -6.47 -4.71 9.67
CA PHE A 110 -5.43 -4.72 8.65
C PHE A 110 -4.11 -5.42 9.03
N PHE A 111 -3.36 -4.90 10.00
CA PHE A 111 -2.04 -5.49 10.35
C PHE A 111 -2.20 -6.81 11.10
N GLN A 112 -1.23 -7.71 10.91
CA GLN A 112 -1.20 -9.02 11.54
C GLN A 112 -0.01 -9.17 12.49
N PRO A 113 -0.09 -10.06 13.51
CA PRO A 113 0.96 -10.19 14.53
C PRO A 113 2.35 -10.49 13.96
N HIS A 114 2.43 -11.27 12.88
CA HIS A 114 3.70 -11.62 12.23
C HIS A 114 4.41 -10.45 11.53
N GLN A 115 3.72 -9.30 11.37
CA GLN A 115 4.28 -8.09 10.78
C GLN A 115 4.91 -7.17 11.83
N ALA A 116 4.84 -7.51 13.12
CA ALA A 116 5.41 -6.70 14.18
C ALA A 116 6.91 -6.42 13.95
N GLY A 117 7.31 -5.15 14.08
CA GLY A 117 8.67 -4.67 13.82
C GLY A 117 8.95 -4.21 12.39
N MET A 118 8.09 -4.55 11.42
CA MET A 118 8.15 -3.99 10.07
C MET A 118 7.71 -2.52 10.06
N SER A 119 8.18 -1.71 9.12
CA SER A 119 7.57 -0.38 8.92
C SER A 119 6.12 -0.54 8.50
N LYS A 120 5.24 0.36 8.94
CA LYS A 120 3.82 0.29 8.60
C LYS A 120 3.60 0.39 7.09
N VAL A 121 4.34 1.27 6.41
CA VAL A 121 4.21 1.45 4.95
C VAL A 121 4.67 0.21 4.16
N GLU A 122 5.74 -0.47 4.56
CA GLU A 122 6.20 -1.69 3.87
C GLU A 122 5.28 -2.87 4.16
N ALA A 123 4.88 -3.06 5.42
CA ALA A 123 3.91 -4.09 5.80
C ALA A 123 2.59 -3.91 5.03
N ALA A 124 2.11 -2.67 4.94
CA ALA A 124 0.91 -2.35 4.18
C ALA A 124 1.10 -2.60 2.68
N ALA A 125 2.16 -2.07 2.06
CA ALA A 125 2.37 -2.27 0.62
C ALA A 125 2.52 -3.75 0.25
N ASN A 126 3.15 -4.57 1.08
CA ASN A 126 3.25 -6.02 0.86
C ASN A 126 1.87 -6.69 0.86
N THR A 127 1.04 -6.42 1.88
CA THR A 127 -0.32 -6.94 1.96
C THR A 127 -1.20 -6.42 0.81
N LEU A 128 -1.11 -5.13 0.48
CA LEU A 128 -1.96 -4.50 -0.54
C LEU A 128 -1.60 -4.95 -1.96
N ARG A 129 -0.30 -5.12 -2.27
CA ARG A 129 0.15 -5.70 -3.55
C ARG A 129 -0.36 -7.12 -3.74
N PHE A 130 -0.42 -7.90 -2.66
CA PHE A 130 -1.01 -9.23 -2.68
C PHE A 130 -2.53 -9.20 -2.90
N ILE A 131 -3.24 -8.27 -2.25
CA ILE A 131 -4.70 -8.09 -2.41
C ILE A 131 -5.06 -7.70 -3.84
N ASN A 132 -4.36 -6.72 -4.43
CA ASN A 132 -4.61 -6.27 -5.79
C ASN A 132 -3.29 -5.85 -6.47
N PRO A 133 -2.71 -6.72 -7.32
CA PRO A 133 -1.46 -6.43 -8.00
C PRO A 133 -1.57 -5.37 -9.11
N ASP A 134 -2.79 -4.94 -9.46
CA ASP A 134 -3.02 -3.92 -10.50
C ASP A 134 -2.75 -2.50 -9.99
N VAL A 135 -2.72 -2.30 -8.66
CA VAL A 135 -2.48 -1.01 -8.03
C VAL A 135 -0.98 -0.74 -7.94
N THR A 136 -0.58 0.49 -8.25
CA THR A 136 0.80 0.95 -8.04
C THR A 136 0.95 1.49 -6.63
N PHE A 137 2.03 1.11 -5.94
CA PHE A 137 2.31 1.57 -4.58
C PHE A 137 3.65 2.27 -4.52
N ASP A 138 3.65 3.47 -3.95
CA ASP A 138 4.83 4.23 -3.56
C ASP A 138 4.81 4.45 -2.05
N THR A 139 5.93 4.22 -1.36
CA THR A 139 5.97 4.15 0.11
C THR A 139 7.09 5.01 0.65
N HIS A 140 6.74 5.83 1.63
CA HIS A 140 7.62 6.82 2.24
C HIS A 140 7.66 6.61 3.75
N ASN A 141 8.75 5.99 4.23
CA ASN A 141 8.94 5.66 5.64
C ASN A 141 9.68 6.80 6.38
N TYR A 142 9.01 7.94 6.53
CA TYR A 142 9.60 9.09 7.22
C TYR A 142 8.52 10.01 7.81
N ASN A 143 8.89 10.81 8.81
CA ASN A 143 7.99 11.80 9.40
C ASN A 143 7.93 13.04 8.51
N ILE A 144 6.74 13.37 8.01
CA ILE A 144 6.49 14.50 7.12
C ILE A 144 6.68 15.87 7.78
N THR A 145 6.69 15.96 9.12
CA THR A 145 6.77 17.25 9.83
C THR A 145 8.21 17.76 9.99
N THR A 146 9.21 16.92 9.72
CA THR A 146 10.61 17.37 9.80
C THR A 146 10.93 18.29 8.63
N VAL A 147 11.76 19.30 8.89
CA VAL A 147 12.16 20.29 7.86
C VAL A 147 12.78 19.61 6.63
N GLU A 148 13.60 18.58 6.86
CA GLU A 148 14.26 17.82 5.79
C GLU A 148 13.26 17.05 4.91
N ASN A 149 12.21 16.48 5.49
CA ASN A 149 11.26 15.62 4.78
C ASN A 149 10.05 16.38 4.22
N PHE A 150 9.71 17.53 4.80
CA PHE A 150 8.52 18.29 4.39
C PHE A 150 8.60 18.71 2.91
N GLN A 151 9.78 19.11 2.45
CA GLN A 151 10.00 19.45 1.05
C GLN A 151 9.78 18.23 0.13
N HIS A 152 10.33 17.07 0.50
CA HIS A 152 10.15 15.83 -0.26
C HIS A 152 8.68 15.38 -0.28
N PHE A 153 7.96 15.55 0.84
CA PHE A 153 6.53 15.30 0.92
C PHE A 153 5.74 16.19 -0.06
N MET A 154 6.01 17.50 -0.08
CA MET A 154 5.36 18.42 -1.03
C MET A 154 5.67 18.06 -2.49
N ASP A 155 6.92 17.76 -2.81
CA ASP A 155 7.33 17.42 -4.17
C ASP A 155 6.69 16.11 -4.64
N THR A 156 6.57 15.14 -3.74
CA THR A 156 5.83 13.90 -3.99
C THR A 156 4.35 14.16 -4.23
N ILE A 157 3.70 15.05 -3.48
CA ILE A 157 2.30 15.40 -3.74
C ILE A 157 2.15 16.13 -5.08
N ARG A 158 3.10 17.01 -5.45
CA ARG A 158 3.06 17.80 -6.70
C ARG A 158 3.32 17.00 -7.96
N THR A 159 4.06 15.90 -7.88
CA THR A 159 4.56 15.17 -9.07
C THR A 159 4.29 13.67 -9.05
N GLY A 160 3.76 13.16 -7.93
CA GLY A 160 3.64 11.74 -7.68
C GLY A 160 2.47 11.04 -8.36
N SER A 161 1.61 11.74 -9.10
CA SER A 161 0.51 11.07 -9.83
C SER A 161 1.01 10.12 -10.92
N LEU A 162 0.12 9.25 -11.39
CA LEU A 162 0.37 8.38 -12.56
C LEU A 162 0.78 9.14 -13.82
N HIS A 163 0.42 10.42 -13.93
CA HIS A 163 0.69 11.26 -15.10
C HIS A 163 1.84 12.26 -14.88
N GLY A 164 2.60 12.13 -13.77
CA GLY A 164 3.73 13.02 -13.44
C GLY A 164 3.33 14.42 -12.97
N GLY A 165 2.04 14.62 -12.67
CA GLY A 165 1.48 15.84 -12.06
C GLY A 165 1.10 15.63 -10.59
N PRO A 166 0.29 16.53 -10.02
CA PRO A 166 -0.11 16.43 -8.64
C PRO A 166 -1.04 15.23 -8.42
N VAL A 167 -1.00 14.65 -7.21
CA VAL A 167 -1.96 13.60 -6.83
C VAL A 167 -3.39 14.14 -6.93
N ASP A 168 -4.37 13.26 -7.06
CA ASP A 168 -5.78 13.67 -7.21
C ASP A 168 -6.45 13.94 -5.86
N LEU A 169 -5.91 13.35 -4.78
CA LEU A 169 -6.42 13.54 -3.43
C LEU A 169 -5.36 13.21 -2.37
N VAL A 170 -5.33 14.02 -1.30
CA VAL A 170 -4.57 13.73 -0.08
C VAL A 170 -5.54 13.36 1.05
N LEU A 171 -5.34 12.20 1.66
CA LEU A 171 -6.11 11.72 2.81
C LEU A 171 -5.27 11.80 4.08
N SER A 172 -5.65 12.71 4.96
CA SER A 172 -5.05 12.85 6.29
C SER A 172 -5.65 11.83 7.27
N CYS A 173 -4.91 10.77 7.55
CA CYS A 173 -5.28 9.71 8.49
C CYS A 173 -4.39 9.69 9.75
N VAL A 174 -3.72 10.81 10.03
CA VAL A 174 -2.86 11.01 11.21
C VAL A 174 -3.69 11.37 12.47
N ASP A 175 -3.14 11.00 13.63
CA ASP A 175 -3.79 11.17 14.93
C ASP A 175 -3.33 12.41 15.70
N ASN A 176 -2.27 13.08 15.26
CA ASN A 176 -1.72 14.27 15.91
C ASN A 176 -1.96 15.56 15.11
N PHE A 177 -2.01 16.68 15.83
CA PHE A 177 -2.32 17.99 15.24
C PHE A 177 -1.18 18.56 14.38
N GLU A 178 0.07 18.31 14.78
CA GLU A 178 1.25 18.80 14.05
C GLU A 178 1.27 18.29 12.60
N ALA A 179 1.08 16.98 12.42
CA ALA A 179 1.01 16.38 11.10
C ALA A 179 -0.21 16.88 10.29
N ARG A 180 -1.36 17.11 10.93
CA ARG A 180 -2.52 17.73 10.24
C ARG A 180 -2.20 19.14 9.75
N MET A 181 -1.50 19.93 10.54
CA MET A 181 -1.06 21.26 10.12
C MET A 181 -0.04 21.21 8.99
N ALA A 182 0.93 20.30 9.04
CA ALA A 182 1.86 20.09 7.94
C ALA A 182 1.14 19.74 6.63
N ILE A 183 0.19 18.78 6.67
CA ILE A 183 -0.63 18.42 5.50
C ILE A 183 -1.43 19.62 5.00
N ASN A 184 -2.10 20.36 5.90
CA ASN A 184 -2.89 21.53 5.54
C ASN A 184 -2.04 22.64 4.89
N THR A 185 -0.85 22.92 5.43
CA THR A 185 0.08 23.88 4.85
C THR A 185 0.51 23.45 3.46
N ALA A 186 0.92 22.19 3.30
CA ALA A 186 1.31 21.64 2.00
C ALA A 186 0.18 21.76 0.97
N CYS A 187 -1.03 21.32 1.30
CA CYS A 187 -2.18 21.38 0.38
C CYS A 187 -2.54 22.82 -0.02
N ASN A 188 -2.53 23.77 0.92
CA ASN A 188 -2.78 25.18 0.62
C ASN A 188 -1.71 25.79 -0.31
N GLU A 189 -0.43 25.42 -0.15
CA GLU A 189 0.64 25.93 -1.01
C GLU A 189 0.58 25.39 -2.45
N ILE A 190 0.03 24.18 -2.63
CA ILE A 190 0.03 23.47 -3.92
C ILE A 190 -1.32 23.44 -4.60
N ASN A 191 -2.32 24.13 -4.04
CA ASN A 191 -3.72 24.13 -4.50
C ASN A 191 -4.30 22.72 -4.66
N GLN A 192 -4.11 21.90 -3.63
CA GLN A 192 -4.70 20.56 -3.49
C GLN A 192 -5.90 20.57 -2.54
#